data_AF-A0A857VGD0-F1
#
_entry.id   AF-A0A857VGD0-F1
#
_cell.length_a   1.000
_cell.length_b   1.000
_cell.length_c   1.000
_cell.angle_alpha   90.00
_cell.angle_beta   90.00
_cell.angle_gamma   90.00
#
_symmetry.space_group_name_H-M   'P 1'
#
loop_
_entity.id
_entity.type
_entity.pdbx_description
1 polymer ?
#
loop_
_entity_poly.entity_id
_entity_poly.type
_entity_poly.pdbx_seq_one_letter_code
_entity_poly.pdbx_strand_id
1 'polypeptide(L)'
;MVNIEGISLAEVLARLFNNSRPVGMGIFAAAHGPQELSVEMAQSIIDEKKRRGGNISFDYLFGRPLKVLLSTDRELDPRLYDRDNGGPGTAARLISELRRAKGLT
;
A
#
# COMPACT_ATOMS: atom_id res chain seq x y z
N MET A 1 8.76 -5.49 11.39
CA MET A 1 7.56 -5.93 10.66
C MET A 1 6.34 -5.24 11.22
N VAL A 2 5.32 -4.99 10.40
CA VAL A 2 4.02 -4.41 10.80
C VAL A 2 2.94 -5.47 10.63
N ASN A 3 2.16 -5.74 11.68
CA ASN A 3 1.09 -6.73 11.66
C ASN A 3 -0.13 -6.22 10.85
N ILE A 4 -0.50 -6.97 9.82
CA ILE A 4 -1.64 -6.71 8.94
C ILE A 4 -2.71 -7.82 9.02
N GLU A 5 -2.59 -8.79 9.93
CA GLU A 5 -3.57 -9.87 10.13
C GLU A 5 -4.97 -9.30 10.37
N GLY A 6 -5.98 -9.87 9.71
CA GLY A 6 -7.37 -9.43 9.81
C GLY A 6 -7.70 -8.18 8.96
N ILE A 7 -6.73 -7.62 8.23
CA ILE A 7 -6.93 -6.54 7.27
C ILE A 7 -6.73 -7.11 5.87
N SER A 8 -7.64 -6.81 4.95
CA SER A 8 -7.44 -7.25 3.56
C SER A 8 -6.24 -6.55 2.92
N LEU A 9 -5.53 -7.26 2.03
CA LEU A 9 -4.40 -6.67 1.30
C LEU A 9 -4.81 -5.45 0.46
N ALA A 10 -6.06 -5.40 -0.01
CA ALA A 10 -6.62 -4.27 -0.72
C ALA A 10 -6.74 -3.03 0.19
N GLU A 11 -7.22 -3.18 1.42
CA GLU A 11 -7.26 -2.08 2.40
C GLU A 11 -5.85 -1.61 2.78
N VAL A 12 -4.91 -2.54 2.95
CA VAL A 12 -3.49 -2.20 3.18
C VAL A 12 -2.94 -1.37 2.01
N LEU A 13 -3.11 -1.86 0.78
CA LEU A 13 -2.61 -1.18 -0.43
C LEU A 13 -3.22 0.22 -0.59
N ALA A 14 -4.55 0.33 -0.45
CA ALA A 14 -5.26 1.60 -0.53
C ALA A 14 -4.78 2.59 0.54
N ARG A 15 -4.65 2.13 1.80
CA ARG A 15 -4.19 2.97 2.91
C ARG A 15 -2.78 3.53 2.65
N LEU A 16 -1.86 2.68 2.23
CA LEU A 16 -0.48 3.08 1.93
C LEU A 16 -0.41 4.02 0.73
N PHE A 17 -1.12 3.72 -0.37
CA PHE A 17 -1.17 4.57 -1.56
C PHE A 17 -1.72 5.96 -1.26
N ASN A 18 -2.85 6.04 -0.55
CA ASN A 18 -3.51 7.31 -0.23
C ASN A 18 -2.68 8.20 0.71
N ASN A 19 -1.68 7.63 1.39
CA ASN A 19 -0.74 8.35 2.25
C ASN A 19 0.66 8.51 1.64
N SER A 20 0.86 8.06 0.39
CA SER A 20 2.11 8.26 -0.35
C SER A 20 2.00 9.49 -1.24
N ARG A 21 3.14 10.07 -1.66
CA ARG A 21 3.15 11.22 -2.59
C ARG A 21 3.83 10.86 -3.91
N PRO A 22 3.39 11.42 -5.04
CA PRO A 22 4.13 11.23 -6.29
C PRO A 22 5.51 11.90 -6.20
N VAL A 23 6.51 11.29 -6.82
CA VAL A 23 7.89 11.78 -6.82
C VAL A 23 8.50 11.77 -8.23
N GLY A 24 9.35 12.74 -8.53
CA GLY A 24 10.04 12.84 -9.83
C GLY A 24 9.08 12.80 -11.01
N MET A 25 9.38 11.97 -12.02
CA MET A 25 8.50 11.75 -13.19
C MET A 25 7.15 11.11 -12.83
N GLY A 26 7.00 10.54 -11.61
CA GLY A 26 5.74 10.04 -11.11
C GLY A 26 4.66 11.11 -10.96
N ILE A 27 5.02 12.39 -10.93
CA ILE A 27 4.06 13.50 -10.95
C ILE A 27 3.19 13.47 -12.23
N PHE A 28 3.77 13.15 -13.39
CA PHE A 28 3.01 13.03 -14.64
C PHE A 28 2.06 11.83 -14.63
N ALA A 29 2.50 10.70 -14.08
CA ALA A 29 1.64 9.52 -13.93
C ALA A 29 0.48 9.80 -12.98
N ALA A 30 0.71 10.56 -11.90
CA ALA A 30 -0.34 10.94 -10.95
C ALA A 30 -1.32 11.96 -11.55
N ALA A 31 -0.88 12.83 -12.47
CA ALA A 31 -1.76 13.80 -13.15
C ALA A 31 -2.83 13.13 -14.03
N HIS A 32 -2.57 11.92 -14.51
CA HIS A 32 -3.51 11.12 -15.31
C HIS A 32 -4.04 9.89 -14.56
N GLY A 33 -3.64 9.71 -13.31
CA GLY A 33 -4.00 8.58 -12.46
C GLY A 33 -5.11 8.93 -11.46
N PRO A 34 -5.53 7.95 -10.66
CA PRO A 34 -6.46 8.21 -9.56
C PRO A 34 -5.81 9.09 -8.49
N GLN A 35 -6.55 10.10 -8.02
CA GLN A 35 -6.14 10.92 -6.88
C GLN A 35 -6.11 10.09 -5.58
N GLU A 36 -7.10 9.21 -5.42
CA GLU A 36 -7.23 8.25 -4.33
C GLU A 36 -7.50 6.85 -4.89
N LEU A 37 -6.95 5.83 -4.23
CA LEU A 37 -7.20 4.43 -4.53
C LEU A 37 -8.29 3.89 -3.61
N SER A 38 -9.43 3.49 -4.20
CA SER A 38 -10.48 2.78 -3.47
C SER A 38 -10.07 1.33 -3.14
N VAL A 39 -10.75 0.70 -2.19
CA VAL A 39 -10.48 -0.71 -1.83
C VAL A 39 -10.81 -1.63 -3.01
N GLU A 40 -11.87 -1.33 -3.77
CA GLU A 40 -12.31 -2.12 -4.94
C GLU A 40 -11.29 -2.04 -6.08
N MET A 41 -10.73 -0.85 -6.32
CA MET A 41 -9.63 -0.67 -7.28
C MET A 41 -8.37 -1.42 -6.82
N ALA A 42 -8.00 -1.30 -5.55
CA ALA A 42 -6.87 -2.01 -4.98
C ALA A 42 -7.03 -3.53 -5.10
N GLN A 43 -8.23 -4.04 -4.83
CA GLN A 43 -8.56 -5.46 -4.98
C GLN A 43 -8.40 -5.92 -6.43
N SER A 44 -8.91 -5.13 -7.39
CA SER A 44 -8.81 -5.44 -8.82
C SER A 44 -7.34 -5.53 -9.29
N ILE A 45 -6.49 -4.62 -8.82
CA ILE A 45 -5.04 -4.62 -9.11
C ILE A 45 -4.36 -5.86 -8.51
N ILE A 46 -4.71 -6.22 -7.29
CA ILE A 46 -4.18 -7.41 -6.60
C ILE A 46 -4.58 -8.69 -7.34
N ASP A 47 -5.84 -8.81 -7.75
CA ASP A 47 -6.33 -9.98 -8.48
C ASP A 47 -5.68 -10.11 -9.86
N GLU A 48 -5.41 -8.99 -10.52
CA GLU A 48 -4.63 -8.98 -11.75
C GLU A 48 -3.19 -9.48 -11.55
N LYS A 49 -2.51 -9.03 -10.49
CA LYS A 49 -1.18 -9.51 -10.12
C LYS A 49 -1.17 -11.01 -9.83
N LYS A 50 -2.16 -11.50 -9.06
CA LYS A 50 -2.33 -12.93 -8.76
C LYS A 50 -2.50 -13.76 -10.02
N ARG A 51 -3.34 -13.31 -10.97
CA ARG A 51 -3.58 -14.01 -12.24
C ARG A 51 -2.31 -14.17 -13.08
N ARG A 52 -1.37 -13.23 -12.97
CA ARG A 52 -0.08 -13.29 -13.66
C ARG A 52 0.94 -14.22 -12.97
N GLY A 53 0.59 -14.83 -11.84
CA GLY A 53 1.41 -15.86 -11.18
C GLY A 53 2.66 -15.33 -10.47
N GLY A 54 2.73 -14.03 -10.17
CA GLY A 54 3.89 -13.40 -9.52
C GLY A 54 3.64 -13.00 -8.07
N ASN A 55 4.73 -12.67 -7.37
CA ASN A 55 4.66 -12.02 -6.06
C ASN A 55 3.88 -10.69 -6.15
N ILE A 56 3.01 -10.46 -5.18
CA ILE A 56 2.18 -9.25 -5.13
C ILE A 56 3.05 -8.12 -4.55
N SER A 57 3.84 -7.50 -5.41
CA SER A 57 4.75 -6.42 -5.03
C SER A 57 4.44 -5.14 -5.79
N PHE A 58 4.68 -4.02 -5.10
CA PHE A 58 4.47 -2.67 -5.61
C PHE A 58 5.68 -1.81 -5.30
N ASP A 59 6.55 -1.63 -6.29
CA ASP A 59 7.61 -0.63 -6.20
C ASP A 59 7.03 0.78 -6.30
N TYR A 60 6.17 0.97 -7.30
CA TYR A 60 5.40 2.17 -7.55
C TYR A 60 3.97 1.80 -7.91
N LEU A 61 3.04 2.70 -7.60
CA LEU A 61 1.68 2.65 -8.11
C LEU A 61 1.26 4.08 -8.46
N PHE A 62 0.78 4.32 -9.68
CA PHE A 62 0.41 5.64 -10.22
C PHE A 62 1.37 6.78 -9.85
N GLY A 63 2.68 6.53 -9.99
CA GLY A 63 3.72 7.53 -9.71
C GLY A 63 4.11 7.70 -8.25
N ARG A 64 3.47 6.99 -7.32
CA ARG A 64 3.76 7.02 -5.88
C ARG A 64 4.63 5.82 -5.48
N PRO A 65 5.76 6.03 -4.76
CA PRO A 65 6.60 4.94 -4.29
C PRO A 65 5.90 4.20 -3.15
N LEU A 66 5.79 2.88 -3.25
CA LEU A 66 5.26 2.04 -2.16
C LEU A 66 6.34 1.14 -1.59
N LYS A 67 7.12 0.48 -2.45
CA LYS A 67 8.20 -0.44 -2.05
C LYS A 67 7.76 -1.53 -1.07
N VAL A 68 6.58 -2.10 -1.31
CA VAL A 68 5.98 -3.12 -0.45
C VAL A 68 5.81 -4.46 -1.17
N LEU A 69 5.95 -5.53 -0.39
CA LEU A 69 5.60 -6.89 -0.76
C LEU A 69 4.36 -7.31 0.05
N LEU A 70 3.29 -7.67 -0.65
CA LEU A 70 1.98 -8.09 -0.11
C LEU A 70 1.69 -9.57 -0.47
N SER A 71 2.70 -10.44 -0.41
CA SER A 71 2.53 -11.88 -0.68
C SER A 71 2.00 -12.67 0.51
N THR A 72 1.94 -12.07 1.70
CA THR A 72 1.35 -12.67 2.92
C THR A 72 0.31 -11.72 3.49
N ASP A 73 -0.70 -12.26 4.17
CA ASP A 73 -1.76 -11.51 4.87
C ASP A 73 -1.45 -11.27 6.35
N ARG A 74 -0.22 -11.54 6.79
CA ARG A 74 0.17 -11.47 8.20
C ARG A 74 1.02 -10.26 8.54
N GLU A 75 2.06 -10.02 7.75
CA GLU A 75 3.05 -9.00 8.05
C GLU A 75 3.51 -8.24 6.81
N LEU A 76 3.90 -6.99 7.05
CA LEU A 76 4.50 -6.08 6.07
C LEU A 76 5.88 -5.63 6.56
N ASP A 77 6.90 -5.67 5.69
CA ASP A 77 8.15 -4.95 5.94
C ASP A 77 7.98 -3.47 5.51
N PRO A 78 7.99 -2.51 6.47
CA PRO A 78 7.73 -1.12 6.14
C PRO A 78 8.98 -0.36 5.70
N ARG A 79 10.19 -0.93 5.80
CA ARG A 79 11.46 -0.16 5.76
C ARG A 79 11.59 0.75 4.55
N LEU A 80 11.27 0.25 3.36
CA LEU A 80 11.39 1.02 2.13
C LEU A 80 10.19 1.95 1.90
N TYR A 81 8.99 1.56 2.33
CA TYR A 81 7.83 2.44 2.34
C TYR A 81 8.11 3.67 3.22
N ASP A 82 8.52 3.45 4.46
CA ASP A 82 8.79 4.49 5.45
C ASP A 82 9.90 5.44 4.98
N ARG A 83 10.98 4.90 4.38
CA ARG A 83 12.06 5.71 3.79
C ARG A 83 11.52 6.75 2.81
N ASP A 84 10.59 6.34 1.94
CA ASP A 84 10.09 7.18 0.85
C ASP A 84 8.83 7.98 1.26
N ASN A 85 8.15 7.59 2.35
CA ASN A 85 6.85 8.14 2.76
C ASN A 85 6.82 8.53 4.24
N GLY A 86 7.55 9.58 4.63
CA GLY A 86 7.39 10.24 5.93
C GLY A 86 8.33 9.79 7.06
N GLY A 87 9.16 8.77 6.82
CA GLY A 87 10.16 8.28 7.75
C GLY A 87 9.72 7.09 8.60
N PRO A 88 10.63 6.57 9.45
CA PRO A 88 10.40 5.37 10.26
C PRO A 88 9.12 5.44 11.09
N GLY A 89 8.31 4.38 11.03
CA GLY A 89 7.08 4.23 11.79
C GLY A 89 5.82 4.72 11.06
N THR A 90 5.94 5.27 9.86
CA THR A 90 4.79 5.79 9.11
C THR A 90 3.79 4.68 8.77
N ALA A 91 4.23 3.58 8.15
CA ALA A 91 3.36 2.44 7.85
C ALA A 91 2.75 1.86 9.13
N ALA A 92 3.54 1.72 10.20
CA ALA A 92 3.07 1.19 11.47
C ALA A 92 1.91 2.03 12.05
N ARG A 93 2.03 3.36 12.02
CA ARG A 93 0.96 4.28 12.43
C ARG A 93 -0.29 4.12 11.57
N LEU A 94 -0.13 4.10 10.24
CA LEU A 94 -1.24 3.99 9.30
C LEU A 94 -2.01 2.67 9.45
N ILE A 95 -1.31 1.56 9.64
CA ILE A 95 -1.93 0.26 9.87
C ILE A 95 -2.57 0.20 11.25
N SER A 96 -1.94 0.77 12.29
CA SER A 96 -2.54 0.85 13.63
C SER A 96 -3.87 1.63 13.64
N GLU A 97 -3.94 2.74 12.91
CA GLU A 97 -5.18 3.50 12.71
C GLU A 97 -6.26 2.67 12.00
N LEU A 98 -5.87 1.94 10.95
CA LEU A 98 -6.77 1.06 10.21
C LEU A 98 -7.30 -0.09 11.08
N ARG A 99 -6.43 -0.71 11.89
CA ARG A 99 -6.83 -1.76 12.85
C ARG A 99 -7.84 -1.23 13.87
N ARG A 100 -7.62 -0.04 14.43
CA ARG A 100 -8.56 0.61 15.36
C ARG A 100 -9.92 0.86 14.69
N ALA A 101 -9.93 1.36 13.46
CA ALA A 101 -11.17 1.58 12.72
C ALA A 101 -11.97 0.28 12.48
N LYS A 102 -11.29 -0.88 12.46
CA LYS A 102 -11.90 -2.20 12.29
C LYS A 102 -12.17 -2.96 13.60
N GLY A 103 -11.83 -2.39 14.76
CA GLY A 103 -11.97 -3.08 16.05
C GLY A 103 -11.02 -4.26 16.24
N LEU A 104 -9.87 -4.28 15.56
CA LEU A 104 -8.89 -5.39 15.58
C LEU A 104 -7.78 -5.19 16.62
N THR A 105 -8.08 -4.61 17.78
CA THR A 105 -7.09 -4.30 18.83
C THR A 105 -6.47 -5.54 19.44
#